data_AF-T2M5I4-F1
#
_entry.id   AF-T2M5I4-F1
#
_cell.length_a   1.000
_cell.length_b   1.000
_cell.length_c   1.000
_cell.angle_alpha   90.00
_cell.angle_beta   90.00
_cell.angle_gamma   90.00
#
_symmetry.space_group_name_H-M   'P 1'
#
loop_
_entity.id
_entity.type
_entity.pdbx_description
1 polymer ?
#
loop_
_entity_poly.entity_id
_entity_poly.type
_entity_poly.pdbx_seq_one_letter_code
_entity_poly.pdbx_strand_id
1 'polypeptide(L)'
;MDSNNFPDNCGVGEREARFSSTLVAERHFFFGHGIGRSGDIAEVQPKAAGSSILAKLTNSITLDILKLSGVSSTKGCLVLPVATGMALVLTLLALKQMKPCSKYVIWPRIDQKSCFKSILTAGLVPLVVENILKNGHLETDVESIEKYIIDYGSENILCVMTTTSCFAPRIPDRLEEVAIICKKLSVVHIVNNAYGVQSSKCMHLIQQANRVGRVDVFVQSTDKNFMVPVGGAIVAAFDMNLLSKISRTYPGRASASPVTDLFITLLSLGVEGYKKCLEDRKIVYEYLLSSLQEVAKLYNESVVETRQNQISIAITLKHLYDICGNDYNKISEFGSFLFKRSVSGTRVVTTQEEKVIGPNTFCGWGAHYNNYPTPYLTAAAALGATKTDVDRFIKKLNKAFKHFYKNGLMNLQKESHGSSLNSRETMCNEGSSINSLTFCNKMDCSDSSNPVLDKTCFKNFQKFNKFDSVKNVFKNDASKNIFIDINIDCKKFQRLKKASSCPSLHMEKLH
;
A
#
# COMPACT_ATOMS: atom_id res chain seq x y z
N MET A 1 6.62 36.13 7.98
CA MET A 1 7.41 36.26 6.73
C MET A 1 6.54 36.15 5.49
N ASP A 2 5.46 35.34 5.50
CA ASP A 2 4.51 35.32 4.39
C ASP A 2 3.58 36.53 4.43
N SER A 3 3.21 37.03 3.26
CA SER A 3 2.50 38.31 3.11
C SER A 3 1.10 38.31 3.71
N ASN A 4 0.42 37.17 3.72
CA ASN A 4 -0.90 36.99 4.35
C ASN A 4 -0.89 37.19 5.87
N ASN A 5 0.29 37.26 6.49
CA ASN A 5 0.47 37.48 7.93
C ASN A 5 1.09 38.85 8.24
N PHE A 6 1.24 39.75 7.26
CA PHE A 6 1.71 41.11 7.54
C PHE A 6 0.58 41.94 8.15
N PRO A 7 0.83 42.73 9.22
CA PRO A 7 -0.21 43.53 9.88
C PRO A 7 -0.93 44.48 8.92
N ASP A 8 -0.19 45.12 8.02
CA ASP A 8 -0.70 46.12 7.08
C ASP A 8 -1.03 45.53 5.70
N ASN A 9 -1.16 44.20 5.57
CA ASN A 9 -1.47 43.57 4.29
C ASN A 9 -2.87 43.99 3.79
N CYS A 10 -2.94 44.51 2.57
CA CYS A 10 -4.18 44.67 1.83
C CYS A 10 -4.15 43.78 0.58
N GLY A 11 -4.73 42.58 0.68
CA GLY A 11 -4.80 41.65 -0.44
C GLY A 11 -5.94 41.98 -1.39
N VAL A 12 -5.63 42.42 -2.61
CA VAL A 12 -6.61 42.73 -3.69
C VAL A 12 -6.65 41.67 -4.80
N GLY A 13 -5.96 40.54 -4.59
CA GLY A 13 -5.95 39.40 -5.51
C GLY A 13 -6.99 38.32 -5.17
N GLU A 14 -7.04 37.32 -6.05
CA GLU A 14 -7.87 36.13 -5.93
C GLU A 14 -7.25 35.05 -5.04
N ARG A 15 -5.92 35.07 -4.86
CA ARG A 15 -5.16 34.09 -4.05
C ARG A 15 -4.31 34.77 -2.99
N GLU A 16 -4.98 35.31 -1.99
CA GLU A 16 -4.37 36.06 -0.87
C GLU A 16 -4.26 35.26 0.44
N ALA A 17 -4.48 33.94 0.38
CA ALA A 17 -4.36 33.03 1.52
C ALA A 17 -5.17 33.47 2.77
N ARG A 18 -6.37 34.02 2.55
CA ARG A 18 -7.31 34.39 3.62
C ARG A 18 -7.86 33.12 4.27
N PHE A 19 -7.87 33.06 5.60
CA PHE A 19 -8.46 31.97 6.37
C PHE A 19 -9.82 32.38 6.93
N SER A 20 -10.84 31.51 6.75
CA SER A 20 -12.15 31.70 7.36
C SER A 20 -12.24 31.08 8.76
N SER A 21 -11.53 29.98 9.00
CA SER A 21 -11.52 29.27 10.29
C SER A 21 -10.19 29.44 11.00
N THR A 22 -10.22 29.92 12.23
CA THR A 22 -9.03 30.07 13.07
C THR A 22 -8.35 28.72 13.35
N LEU A 23 -9.14 27.66 13.59
CA LEU A 23 -8.61 26.31 13.79
C LEU A 23 -7.80 25.81 12.58
N VAL A 24 -8.20 26.18 11.36
CA VAL A 24 -7.47 25.83 10.14
C VAL A 24 -6.18 26.64 10.03
N ALA A 25 -6.20 27.93 10.37
CA ALA A 25 -5.00 28.77 10.35
C ALA A 25 -3.96 28.28 11.37
N GLU A 26 -4.39 28.05 12.61
CA GLU A 26 -3.53 27.65 13.73
C GLU A 26 -2.88 26.27 13.49
N ARG A 27 -3.67 25.26 13.08
CA ARG A 27 -3.11 23.92 12.84
C ARG A 27 -2.11 23.86 11.68
N HIS A 28 -2.10 24.88 10.82
CA HIS A 28 -1.16 25.03 9.70
C HIS A 28 -0.08 26.09 9.98
N PHE A 29 0.06 26.53 11.23
CA PHE A 29 1.04 27.57 11.61
C PHE A 29 0.95 28.84 10.75
N PHE A 30 -0.26 29.16 10.28
CA PHE A 30 -0.56 30.31 9.41
C PHE A 30 0.16 30.28 8.04
N PHE A 31 0.67 29.13 7.60
CA PHE A 31 1.20 28.93 6.24
C PHE A 31 0.06 28.69 5.23
N GLY A 32 -0.47 29.75 4.65
CA GLY A 32 -1.65 29.68 3.77
C GLY A 32 -1.37 29.64 2.26
N HIS A 33 -0.18 30.01 1.82
CA HIS A 33 0.12 30.19 0.37
C HIS A 33 0.57 28.92 -0.36
N GLY A 34 0.87 27.84 0.36
CA GLY A 34 1.48 26.63 -0.18
C GLY A 34 2.94 26.81 -0.58
N ILE A 35 3.47 25.85 -1.34
CA ILE A 35 4.85 25.87 -1.87
C ILE A 35 4.86 26.08 -3.39
N GLY A 36 5.96 26.63 -3.89
CA GLY A 36 6.22 26.81 -5.32
C GLY A 36 5.47 27.96 -5.99
N ARG A 37 5.59 27.97 -7.33
CA ARG A 37 4.91 28.91 -8.23
C ARG A 37 4.16 28.16 -9.32
N SER A 38 3.46 28.90 -10.19
CA SER A 38 2.63 28.30 -11.24
C SER A 38 3.41 27.41 -12.21
N GLY A 39 4.68 27.72 -12.48
CA GLY A 39 5.52 27.00 -13.44
C GLY A 39 6.59 26.07 -12.86
N ASP A 40 6.85 26.13 -11.54
CA ASP A 40 7.87 25.28 -10.90
C ASP A 40 7.59 25.17 -9.39
N ILE A 41 7.51 23.94 -8.90
CA ILE A 41 7.19 23.67 -7.49
C ILE A 41 8.34 24.02 -6.53
N ALA A 42 9.58 24.11 -7.02
CA ALA A 42 10.75 24.47 -6.22
C ALA A 42 11.07 25.98 -6.24
N GLU A 43 10.32 26.78 -7.01
CA GLU A 43 10.58 28.21 -7.13
C GLU A 43 10.16 28.99 -5.87
N VAL A 44 10.94 30.03 -5.53
CA VAL A 44 10.61 30.93 -4.41
C VAL A 44 9.34 31.71 -4.74
N GLN A 45 8.39 31.72 -3.81
CA GLN A 45 7.15 32.48 -3.89
C GLN A 45 7.33 33.87 -3.26
N PRO A 46 7.31 34.98 -4.03
CA PRO A 46 7.46 36.32 -3.48
C PRO A 46 6.41 36.68 -2.42
N LYS A 47 5.16 36.20 -2.58
CA LYS A 47 4.09 36.38 -1.58
C LYS A 47 4.27 35.55 -0.31
N ALA A 48 5.17 34.57 -0.32
CA ALA A 48 5.30 33.55 0.72
C ALA A 48 6.77 33.18 0.94
N ALA A 49 7.57 34.17 1.33
CA ALA A 49 9.00 34.00 1.58
C ALA A 49 9.28 32.98 2.69
N GLY A 50 8.46 32.96 3.76
CA GLY A 50 8.55 31.99 4.85
C GLY A 50 8.24 30.57 4.40
N SER A 51 7.12 30.36 3.69
CA SER A 51 6.79 29.04 3.11
C SER A 51 7.87 28.56 2.13
N SER A 52 8.49 29.48 1.38
CA SER A 52 9.58 29.16 0.45
C SER A 52 10.86 28.73 1.18
N ILE A 53 11.21 29.40 2.28
CA ILE A 53 12.34 29.03 3.14
C ILE A 53 12.07 27.67 3.78
N LEU A 54 10.87 27.45 4.32
CA LEU A 54 10.44 26.17 4.90
C LEU A 54 10.65 25.02 3.90
N ALA A 55 10.16 25.16 2.67
CA ALA A 55 10.32 24.15 1.63
C ALA A 55 11.80 23.88 1.28
N LYS A 56 12.61 24.94 1.13
CA LYS A 56 14.04 24.81 0.84
C LYS A 56 14.80 24.12 1.97
N LEU A 57 14.56 24.51 3.21
CA LEU A 57 15.18 23.89 4.38
C LEU A 57 14.77 22.43 4.51
N THR A 58 13.48 22.13 4.31
CA THR A 58 12.99 20.74 4.36
C THR A 58 13.67 19.87 3.31
N ASN A 59 13.79 20.34 2.05
CA ASN A 59 14.53 19.63 1.01
C ASN A 59 16.01 19.43 1.39
N SER A 60 16.65 20.44 2.00
CA SER A 60 18.05 20.38 2.42
C SER A 60 18.27 19.35 3.53
N ILE A 61 17.46 19.40 4.60
CA ILE A 61 17.54 18.46 5.73
C ILE A 61 17.20 17.05 5.27
N THR A 62 16.19 16.90 4.40
CA THR A 62 15.82 15.59 3.83
C THR A 62 16.97 15.00 3.01
N LEU A 63 17.65 15.81 2.19
CA LEU A 63 18.82 15.37 1.44
C LEU A 63 19.93 14.87 2.36
N ASP A 64 20.18 15.57 3.46
CA ASP A 64 21.16 15.16 4.46
C ASP A 64 20.79 13.80 5.09
N ILE A 65 19.52 13.62 5.44
CA ILE A 65 19.03 12.33 5.96
C ILE A 65 19.14 11.20 4.91
N LEU A 66 18.87 11.46 3.63
CA LEU A 66 19.05 10.44 2.58
C LEU A 66 20.52 10.02 2.43
N LYS A 67 21.45 10.96 2.53
CA LYS A 67 22.89 10.69 2.51
C LYS A 67 23.30 9.89 3.73
N LEU A 68 22.87 10.33 4.92
CA LEU A 68 23.09 9.65 6.19
C LEU A 68 22.55 8.22 6.19
N SER A 69 21.38 8.00 5.58
CA SER A 69 20.73 6.70 5.52
C SER A 69 21.42 5.71 4.57
N GLY A 70 22.35 6.17 3.73
CA GLY A 70 23.25 5.29 2.96
C GLY A 70 23.50 5.68 1.49
N VAL A 71 22.86 6.72 0.95
CA VAL A 71 23.05 7.17 -0.45
C VAL A 71 23.82 8.50 -0.48
N SER A 72 25.08 8.47 -0.05
CA SER A 72 25.92 9.66 0.09
C SER A 72 26.14 10.45 -1.20
N SER A 73 26.08 9.77 -2.36
CA SER A 73 26.27 10.39 -3.69
C SER A 73 25.04 11.15 -4.22
N THR A 74 23.91 11.14 -3.51
CA THR A 74 22.69 11.87 -3.91
C THR A 74 22.99 13.36 -4.11
N LYS A 75 22.59 13.92 -5.25
CA LYS A 75 22.88 15.33 -5.58
C LYS A 75 21.79 16.28 -5.10
N GLY A 76 20.53 15.86 -5.15
CA GLY A 76 19.41 16.66 -4.67
C GLY A 76 18.16 15.82 -4.43
N CYS A 77 17.19 16.41 -3.74
CA CYS A 77 15.86 15.84 -3.59
C CYS A 77 14.77 16.91 -3.53
N LEU A 78 13.53 16.48 -3.81
CA LEU A 78 12.32 17.28 -3.74
C LEU A 78 11.30 16.56 -2.85
N VAL A 79 10.83 17.22 -1.80
CA VAL A 79 9.67 16.79 -1.02
C VAL A 79 8.42 17.28 -1.74
N LEU A 80 7.58 16.35 -2.17
CA LEU A 80 6.36 16.61 -2.91
C LEU A 80 5.14 16.21 -2.07
N PRO A 81 4.07 17.02 -2.05
CA PRO A 81 2.85 16.71 -1.30
C PRO A 81 1.92 15.80 -2.10
N VAL A 82 2.48 14.69 -2.59
CA VAL A 82 1.76 13.61 -3.23
C VAL A 82 2.30 12.27 -2.70
N ALA A 83 1.49 11.22 -2.68
CA ALA A 83 1.98 9.89 -2.32
C ALA A 83 2.98 9.35 -3.36
N THR A 84 3.79 8.35 -2.98
CA THR A 84 4.87 7.77 -3.81
C THR A 84 4.43 7.41 -5.23
N GLY A 85 3.23 6.82 -5.40
CA GLY A 85 2.71 6.49 -6.74
C GLY A 85 2.55 7.71 -7.65
N MET A 86 2.04 8.83 -7.11
CA MET A 86 1.91 10.07 -7.89
C MET A 86 3.25 10.77 -8.10
N ALA A 87 4.21 10.64 -7.17
CA ALA A 87 5.57 11.09 -7.40
C ALA A 87 6.24 10.29 -8.53
N LEU A 88 6.01 8.97 -8.61
CA LEU A 88 6.43 8.15 -9.75
C LEU A 88 5.76 8.62 -11.05
N VAL A 89 4.45 8.92 -11.05
CA VAL A 89 3.76 9.51 -12.22
C VAL A 89 4.47 10.78 -12.68
N LEU A 90 4.75 11.71 -11.76
CA LEU A 90 5.42 12.97 -12.10
C LEU A 90 6.81 12.72 -12.72
N THR A 91 7.59 11.80 -12.15
CA THR A 91 8.89 11.40 -12.72
C THR A 91 8.73 10.82 -14.12
N LEU A 92 7.77 9.92 -14.34
CA LEU A 92 7.51 9.31 -15.64
C LEU A 92 7.06 10.34 -16.68
N LEU A 93 6.20 11.29 -16.31
CA LEU A 93 5.76 12.38 -17.19
C LEU A 93 6.93 13.29 -17.60
N ALA A 94 7.81 13.64 -16.66
CA ALA A 94 9.01 14.44 -16.95
C ALA A 94 9.93 13.73 -17.96
N LEU A 95 10.14 12.42 -17.76
CA LEU A 95 10.93 11.61 -18.70
C LEU A 95 10.23 11.47 -20.06
N LYS A 96 8.92 11.32 -20.08
CA LYS A 96 8.13 11.21 -21.32
C LYS A 96 8.22 12.47 -22.16
N GLN A 97 8.28 13.66 -21.55
CA GLN A 97 8.56 14.91 -22.26
C GLN A 97 9.97 14.92 -22.87
N MET A 98 10.96 14.32 -22.20
CA MET A 98 12.33 14.18 -22.72
C MET A 98 12.45 13.11 -23.81
N LYS A 99 11.58 12.09 -23.78
CA LYS A 99 11.59 10.96 -24.72
C LYS A 99 10.18 10.66 -25.25
N PRO A 100 9.61 11.54 -26.10
CA PRO A 100 8.20 11.48 -26.49
C PRO A 100 7.78 10.18 -27.19
N CYS A 101 8.69 9.53 -27.91
CA CYS A 101 8.40 8.31 -28.66
C CYS A 101 8.30 7.06 -27.77
N SER A 102 8.85 7.09 -26.56
CA SER A 102 8.87 5.91 -25.67
C SER A 102 7.48 5.55 -25.14
N LYS A 103 7.14 4.27 -25.12
CA LYS A 103 5.80 3.77 -24.74
C LYS A 103 5.83 2.87 -23.51
N TYR A 104 6.97 2.23 -23.27
CA TYR A 104 7.07 1.10 -22.36
C TYR A 104 7.82 1.44 -21.07
N VAL A 105 7.40 0.84 -19.96
CA VAL A 105 8.17 0.80 -18.71
C VAL A 105 8.39 -0.65 -18.35
N ILE A 106 9.65 -1.09 -18.31
CA ILE A 106 10.00 -2.43 -17.83
C ILE A 106 9.90 -2.42 -16.32
N TRP A 107 9.19 -3.40 -15.76
CA TRP A 107 8.85 -3.41 -14.35
C TRP A 107 8.94 -4.84 -13.77
N PRO A 108 9.96 -5.13 -12.95
CA PRO A 108 10.03 -6.37 -12.20
C PRO A 108 8.87 -6.47 -11.21
N ARG A 109 8.11 -7.56 -11.32
CA ARG A 109 6.81 -7.69 -10.69
C ARG A 109 6.87 -7.49 -9.17
N ILE A 110 6.02 -6.62 -8.67
CA ILE A 110 5.66 -6.52 -7.25
C ILE A 110 4.17 -6.20 -7.11
N ASP A 111 3.44 -7.03 -6.38
CA ASP A 111 1.97 -6.94 -6.30
C ASP A 111 1.54 -5.84 -5.32
N GLN A 112 1.70 -4.60 -5.78
CA GLN A 112 1.32 -3.36 -5.14
C GLN A 112 0.69 -2.45 -6.20
N LYS A 113 -0.59 -2.12 -6.00
CA LYS A 113 -1.40 -1.46 -7.03
C LYS A 113 -0.91 -0.07 -7.40
N SER A 114 -0.38 0.70 -6.45
CA SER A 114 -0.05 2.11 -6.66
C SER A 114 1.15 2.32 -7.58
N CYS A 115 2.24 1.54 -7.44
CA CYS A 115 3.40 1.66 -8.31
C CYS A 115 3.12 1.06 -9.69
N PHE A 116 2.27 0.04 -9.79
CA PHE A 116 1.82 -0.44 -11.10
C PHE A 116 0.93 0.59 -11.80
N LYS A 117 -0.06 1.13 -11.07
CA LYS A 117 -0.95 2.18 -11.60
C LYS A 117 -0.21 3.47 -11.94
N SER A 118 0.94 3.77 -11.36
CA SER A 118 1.68 4.98 -11.74
C SER A 118 2.18 4.93 -13.18
N ILE A 119 2.51 3.74 -13.70
CA ILE A 119 2.85 3.55 -15.11
C ILE A 119 1.63 3.86 -15.99
N LEU A 120 0.50 3.23 -15.69
CA LEU A 120 -0.74 3.41 -16.44
C LEU A 120 -1.25 4.87 -16.40
N THR A 121 -1.17 5.50 -15.23
CA THR A 121 -1.61 6.89 -15.03
C THR A 121 -0.75 7.87 -15.81
N ALA A 122 0.54 7.57 -16.03
CA ALA A 122 1.41 8.35 -16.90
C ALA A 122 1.15 8.09 -18.40
N GLY A 123 0.16 7.27 -18.76
CA GLY A 123 -0.17 6.94 -20.15
C GLY A 123 0.82 5.98 -20.81
N LEU A 124 1.51 5.15 -20.02
CA LEU A 124 2.54 4.22 -20.47
C LEU A 124 2.08 2.78 -20.33
N VAL A 125 2.75 1.88 -21.07
CA VAL A 125 2.46 0.45 -21.06
C VAL A 125 3.50 -0.29 -20.19
N PRO A 126 3.08 -0.97 -19.11
CA PRO A 126 3.99 -1.76 -18.30
C PRO A 126 4.37 -3.07 -19.00
N LEU A 127 5.67 -3.30 -19.15
CA LEU A 127 6.24 -4.61 -19.51
C LEU A 127 6.60 -5.33 -18.21
N VAL A 128 5.70 -6.20 -17.75
CA VAL A 128 5.85 -6.93 -16.49
C VAL A 128 6.89 -8.03 -16.66
N VAL A 129 7.94 -7.99 -15.86
CA VAL A 129 8.95 -9.07 -15.78
C VAL A 129 8.63 -9.91 -14.55
N GLU A 130 8.33 -11.19 -14.74
CA GLU A 130 8.12 -12.13 -13.63
C GLU A 130 9.41 -12.35 -12.84
N ASN A 131 9.28 -12.67 -11.55
CA ASN A 131 10.42 -12.93 -10.68
C ASN A 131 10.91 -14.40 -10.82
N ILE A 132 12.13 -14.68 -10.39
CA ILE A 132 12.67 -16.04 -10.30
C ILE A 132 12.47 -16.56 -8.88
N LEU A 133 11.89 -17.76 -8.74
CA LEU A 133 11.78 -18.45 -7.46
C LEU A 133 13.07 -19.21 -7.16
N LYS A 134 13.72 -18.88 -6.04
CA LYS A 134 14.96 -19.51 -5.59
C LYS A 134 14.94 -19.72 -4.09
N ASN A 135 15.06 -20.97 -3.66
CA ASN A 135 15.09 -21.33 -2.24
C ASN A 135 13.93 -20.70 -1.42
N GLY A 136 12.75 -20.60 -2.02
CA GLY A 136 11.56 -20.02 -1.40
C GLY A 136 11.45 -18.48 -1.49
N HIS A 137 12.48 -17.74 -1.86
CA HIS A 137 12.36 -16.29 -2.09
C HIS A 137 12.26 -15.95 -3.58
N LEU A 138 11.78 -14.74 -3.88
CA LEU A 138 11.62 -14.24 -5.25
C LEU A 138 12.65 -13.15 -5.54
N GLU A 139 13.52 -13.41 -6.52
CA GLU A 139 14.57 -12.50 -6.98
C GLU A 139 14.31 -11.97 -8.41
N THR A 140 15.00 -10.88 -8.76
CA THR A 140 14.86 -10.25 -10.08
C THR A 140 15.35 -11.15 -11.21
N ASP A 141 14.54 -11.29 -12.26
CA ASP A 141 14.98 -11.85 -13.53
C ASP A 141 15.72 -10.78 -14.37
N VAL A 142 17.02 -10.67 -14.14
CA VAL A 142 17.88 -9.69 -14.81
C VAL A 142 18.00 -9.96 -16.32
N GLU A 143 18.01 -11.24 -16.71
CA GLU A 143 18.13 -11.65 -18.11
C GLU A 143 16.88 -11.26 -18.91
N SER A 144 15.69 -11.47 -18.34
CA SER A 144 14.43 -11.03 -18.97
C SER A 144 14.35 -9.51 -19.10
N ILE A 145 14.91 -8.74 -18.15
CA ILE A 145 15.00 -7.27 -18.28
C ILE A 145 15.88 -6.89 -19.48
N GLU A 146 17.09 -7.45 -19.58
CA GLU A 146 17.99 -7.17 -20.71
C GLU A 146 17.33 -7.56 -22.04
N LYS A 147 16.72 -8.74 -22.10
CA LYS A 147 15.98 -9.22 -23.26
C LYS A 147 14.85 -8.28 -23.65
N TYR A 148 14.04 -7.80 -22.71
CA TYR A 148 12.97 -6.84 -23.02
C TYR A 148 13.52 -5.52 -23.55
N ILE A 149 14.68 -5.07 -23.07
CA ILE A 149 15.34 -3.87 -23.61
C ILE A 149 15.72 -4.05 -25.07
N ILE A 150 16.26 -5.22 -25.42
CA ILE A 150 16.68 -5.55 -26.78
C ILE A 150 15.47 -5.73 -27.69
N ASP A 151 14.50 -6.57 -27.29
CA ASP A 151 13.37 -6.98 -28.12
C ASP A 151 12.44 -5.80 -28.47
N TYR A 152 12.23 -4.86 -27.53
CA TYR A 152 11.34 -3.70 -27.74
C TYR A 152 12.07 -2.47 -28.27
N GLY A 153 13.40 -2.47 -28.31
CA GLY A 153 14.22 -1.31 -28.66
C GLY A 153 14.33 -0.31 -27.52
N SER A 154 15.57 0.09 -27.18
CA SER A 154 15.83 1.00 -26.07
C SER A 154 15.16 2.35 -26.24
N GLU A 155 14.95 2.83 -27.47
CA GLU A 155 14.24 4.06 -27.84
C GLU A 155 12.74 4.03 -27.54
N ASN A 156 12.12 2.85 -27.50
CA ASN A 156 10.70 2.69 -27.16
C ASN A 156 10.49 2.50 -25.65
N ILE A 157 11.55 2.24 -24.89
CA ILE A 157 11.50 2.08 -23.43
C ILE A 157 11.79 3.40 -22.76
N LEU A 158 10.86 3.87 -21.94
CA LEU A 158 11.03 5.08 -21.17
C LEU A 158 12.06 4.84 -20.06
N CYS A 159 11.87 3.79 -19.27
CA CYS A 159 12.75 3.41 -18.18
C CYS A 159 12.56 1.94 -17.75
N VAL A 160 13.53 1.42 -17.01
CA VAL A 160 13.35 0.29 -16.10
C VAL A 160 12.97 0.84 -14.72
N MET A 161 11.87 0.36 -14.13
CA MET A 161 11.40 0.76 -12.81
C MET A 161 11.51 -0.39 -11.81
N THR A 162 12.64 -0.46 -11.10
CA THR A 162 12.91 -1.47 -10.06
C THR A 162 12.29 -1.07 -8.72
N THR A 163 12.27 -1.99 -7.75
CA THR A 163 11.74 -1.81 -6.40
C THR A 163 12.67 -2.42 -5.35
N THR A 164 13.05 -1.63 -4.34
CA THR A 164 13.84 -2.10 -3.20
C THR A 164 12.93 -2.68 -2.11
N SER A 165 12.24 -1.79 -1.39
CA SER A 165 11.42 -2.14 -0.25
C SER A 165 10.14 -2.82 -0.73
N CYS A 166 10.01 -4.12 -0.43
CA CYS A 166 8.93 -4.98 -0.90
C CYS A 166 8.46 -5.95 0.20
N PHE A 167 7.35 -6.64 -0.02
CA PHE A 167 6.84 -7.66 0.91
C PHE A 167 7.56 -8.99 0.65
N ALA A 168 7.98 -9.66 1.71
CA ALA A 168 8.47 -11.04 1.60
C ALA A 168 7.36 -11.94 1.02
N PRO A 169 7.69 -12.98 0.23
CA PRO A 169 9.01 -13.56 0.01
C PRO A 169 9.85 -12.88 -1.10
N ARG A 170 9.35 -11.79 -1.71
CA ARG A 170 10.17 -10.99 -2.63
C ARG A 170 11.27 -10.26 -1.86
N ILE A 171 12.44 -10.18 -2.48
CA ILE A 171 13.57 -9.41 -1.98
C ILE A 171 13.76 -8.12 -2.81
N PRO A 172 14.53 -7.14 -2.31
CA PRO A 172 14.92 -5.98 -3.11
C PRO A 172 15.50 -6.40 -4.45
N ASP A 173 15.16 -5.65 -5.51
CA ASP A 173 15.68 -5.97 -6.84
C ASP A 173 17.21 -5.93 -6.88
N ARG A 174 17.79 -6.72 -7.78
CA ARG A 174 19.24 -6.76 -8.08
C ARG A 174 19.70 -5.48 -8.78
N LEU A 175 19.75 -4.39 -8.02
CA LEU A 175 19.91 -3.04 -8.58
C LEU A 175 21.26 -2.83 -9.27
N GLU A 176 22.34 -3.45 -8.79
CA GLU A 176 23.67 -3.29 -9.37
C GLU A 176 23.69 -3.82 -10.81
N GLU A 177 23.18 -5.04 -11.00
CA GLU A 177 23.11 -5.71 -12.29
C GLU A 177 22.16 -5.00 -13.26
N VAL A 178 20.97 -4.61 -12.78
CA VAL A 178 20.03 -3.82 -13.59
C VAL A 178 20.63 -2.46 -13.96
N ALA A 179 21.34 -1.80 -13.05
CA ALA A 179 21.99 -0.52 -13.31
C ALA A 179 23.12 -0.64 -14.36
N ILE A 180 23.88 -1.73 -14.36
CA ILE A 180 24.90 -2.01 -15.39
C ILE A 180 24.24 -2.14 -16.77
N ILE A 181 23.14 -2.89 -16.87
CA ILE A 181 22.39 -3.05 -18.13
C ILE A 181 21.80 -1.71 -18.58
N CYS A 182 21.17 -0.96 -17.68
CA CYS A 182 20.61 0.36 -17.99
C CYS A 182 21.68 1.35 -18.50
N LYS A 183 22.90 1.27 -17.95
CA LYS A 183 24.05 2.04 -18.44
C LYS A 183 24.49 1.59 -19.83
N LYS A 184 24.71 0.28 -20.01
CA LYS A 184 25.16 -0.34 -21.27
C LYS A 184 24.20 -0.03 -22.43
N LEU A 185 22.90 -0.14 -22.19
CA LEU A 185 21.84 0.02 -23.20
C LEU A 185 21.22 1.43 -23.20
N SER A 186 21.79 2.37 -22.44
CA SER A 186 21.36 3.77 -22.37
C SER A 186 19.87 3.97 -22.01
N VAL A 187 19.33 3.13 -21.13
CA VAL A 187 17.95 3.22 -20.63
C VAL A 187 17.93 3.90 -19.26
N VAL A 188 16.92 4.73 -19.00
CA VAL A 188 16.73 5.38 -17.70
C VAL A 188 16.37 4.35 -16.64
N HIS A 189 16.89 4.49 -15.43
CA HIS A 189 16.60 3.61 -14.30
C HIS A 189 15.98 4.40 -13.15
N ILE A 190 14.73 4.04 -12.81
CA ILE A 190 13.99 4.58 -11.66
C ILE A 190 13.91 3.49 -10.58
N VAL A 191 14.18 3.85 -9.33
CA VAL A 191 14.01 2.95 -8.19
C VAL A 191 12.81 3.39 -7.35
N ASN A 192 11.79 2.53 -7.28
CA ASN A 192 10.73 2.63 -6.29
C ASN A 192 11.27 2.21 -4.91
N ASN A 193 11.67 3.19 -4.10
CA ASN A 193 12.21 3.02 -2.76
C ASN A 193 11.22 3.44 -1.68
N ALA A 194 9.92 3.14 -1.91
CA ALA A 194 8.78 3.63 -1.13
C ALA A 194 9.00 3.66 0.38
N TYR A 195 9.52 2.59 0.97
CA TYR A 195 9.78 2.47 2.40
C TYR A 195 11.18 1.92 2.69
N GLY A 196 12.15 2.24 1.83
CA GLY A 196 13.52 1.73 1.97
C GLY A 196 14.51 2.67 2.64
N VAL A 197 14.16 3.94 2.93
CA VAL A 197 15.06 4.87 3.66
C VAL A 197 15.39 4.32 5.05
N GLN A 198 14.41 3.70 5.69
CA GLN A 198 14.57 3.06 7.00
C GLN A 198 15.47 1.82 7.02
N SER A 199 15.95 1.37 5.85
CA SER A 199 16.82 0.20 5.71
C SER A 199 18.15 0.58 5.08
N SER A 200 19.21 0.55 5.88
CA SER A 200 20.56 0.80 5.40
C SER A 200 20.96 -0.15 4.27
N LYS A 201 20.43 -1.39 4.21
CA LYS A 201 20.65 -2.30 3.08
C LYS A 201 20.02 -1.79 1.78
N CYS A 202 18.76 -1.32 1.83
CA CYS A 202 18.10 -0.77 0.64
C CYS A 202 18.82 0.49 0.14
N MET A 203 19.20 1.38 1.06
CA MET A 203 19.92 2.61 0.73
C MET A 203 21.33 2.32 0.18
N HIS A 204 22.07 1.40 0.80
CA HIS A 204 23.40 1.03 0.30
C HIS A 204 23.32 0.35 -1.08
N LEU A 205 22.28 -0.45 -1.33
CA LEU A 205 22.06 -1.08 -2.64
C LEU A 205 21.84 -0.03 -3.74
N ILE A 206 21.09 1.05 -3.47
CA ILE A 206 20.94 2.19 -4.39
C ILE A 206 22.29 2.88 -4.62
N GLN A 207 23.06 3.09 -3.56
CA GLN A 207 24.40 3.71 -3.65
C GLN A 207 25.37 2.87 -4.50
N GLN A 208 25.37 1.54 -4.32
CA GLN A 208 26.22 0.65 -5.13
C GLN A 208 25.78 0.64 -6.59
N ALA A 209 24.47 0.54 -6.85
CA ALA A 209 23.93 0.57 -8.20
C ALA A 209 24.31 1.85 -8.96
N ASN A 210 24.22 3.03 -8.31
CA ASN A 210 24.69 4.28 -8.90
C ASN A 210 26.21 4.32 -9.12
N ARG A 211 27.00 3.64 -8.27
CA ARG A 211 28.46 3.57 -8.41
C ARG A 211 28.88 2.74 -9.63
N VAL A 212 28.25 1.58 -9.83
CA VAL A 212 28.69 0.60 -10.85
C VAL A 212 27.97 0.78 -12.20
N GLY A 213 26.76 1.36 -12.18
CA GLY A 213 25.88 1.43 -13.33
C GLY A 213 25.21 2.80 -13.49
N ARG A 214 23.92 2.77 -13.85
CA ARG A 214 23.06 3.93 -14.00
C ARG A 214 21.86 3.82 -13.08
N VAL A 215 21.65 4.84 -12.26
CA VAL A 215 20.40 5.12 -11.53
C VAL A 215 20.11 6.60 -11.73
N ASP A 216 18.93 6.95 -12.22
CA ASP A 216 18.58 8.34 -12.51
C ASP A 216 17.81 8.97 -11.34
N VAL A 217 16.80 8.24 -10.83
CA VAL A 217 15.89 8.72 -9.78
C VAL A 217 15.55 7.58 -8.82
N PHE A 218 15.38 7.91 -7.54
CA PHE A 218 14.76 7.02 -6.57
C PHE A 218 13.71 7.76 -5.75
N VAL A 219 12.55 7.12 -5.52
CA VAL A 219 11.35 7.76 -4.95
C VAL A 219 10.93 7.07 -3.66
N GLN A 220 10.64 7.84 -2.61
CA GLN A 220 10.30 7.33 -1.27
C GLN A 220 9.02 7.98 -0.74
N SER A 221 8.33 7.34 0.22
CA SER A 221 7.18 7.94 0.93
C SER A 221 7.65 8.63 2.21
N THR A 222 6.99 9.72 2.59
CA THR A 222 7.30 10.40 3.85
C THR A 222 6.72 9.63 5.04
N ASP A 223 5.46 9.19 4.95
CA ASP A 223 4.75 8.51 6.03
C ASP A 223 5.47 7.23 6.49
N LYS A 224 5.96 6.43 5.55
CA LYS A 224 6.57 5.12 5.85
C LYS A 224 7.98 5.21 6.41
N ASN A 225 8.67 6.32 6.18
CA ASN A 225 10.08 6.48 6.55
C ASN A 225 10.29 7.54 7.63
N PHE A 226 9.30 8.36 7.93
CA PHE A 226 9.44 9.49 8.85
C PHE A 226 8.26 9.64 9.83
N MET A 227 7.35 8.66 9.90
CA MET A 227 6.25 8.63 10.89
C MET A 227 5.34 9.89 10.84
N VAL A 228 5.14 10.42 9.64
CA VAL A 228 4.23 11.55 9.36
C VAL A 228 2.94 11.08 8.69
N PRO A 229 1.89 11.90 8.58
CA PRO A 229 0.68 11.54 7.85
C PRO A 229 0.94 11.15 6.38
N VAL A 230 0.10 10.26 5.86
CA VAL A 230 0.11 9.88 4.44
C VAL A 230 -0.14 11.11 3.56
N GLY A 231 0.64 11.25 2.49
CA GLY A 231 0.42 12.30 1.49
C GLY A 231 1.67 12.99 0.99
N GLY A 232 2.85 12.65 1.52
CA GLY A 232 4.13 13.13 1.02
C GLY A 232 4.99 12.04 0.38
N ALA A 233 5.86 12.47 -0.53
CA ALA A 233 6.90 11.66 -1.13
C ALA A 233 8.16 12.48 -1.34
N ILE A 234 9.28 11.79 -1.48
CA ILE A 234 10.57 12.39 -1.80
C ILE A 234 10.99 11.84 -3.15
N VAL A 235 11.38 12.72 -4.06
CA VAL A 235 12.04 12.37 -5.32
C VAL A 235 13.49 12.78 -5.19
N ALA A 236 14.41 11.81 -5.22
CA ALA A 236 15.83 12.06 -5.12
C ALA A 236 16.55 11.63 -6.41
N ALA A 237 17.60 12.37 -6.78
CA ALA A 237 18.30 12.16 -8.04
C ALA A 237 19.82 12.34 -7.90
N PHE A 238 20.53 11.75 -8.86
CA PHE A 238 21.98 11.89 -9.01
C PHE A 238 22.37 12.95 -10.06
N ASP A 239 21.38 13.50 -10.77
CA ASP A 239 21.52 14.63 -11.70
C ASP A 239 20.52 15.73 -11.33
N MET A 240 21.04 16.94 -11.10
CA MET A 240 20.23 18.12 -10.75
C MET A 240 19.40 18.62 -11.94
N ASN A 241 19.85 18.39 -13.18
CA ASN A 241 19.10 18.81 -14.36
C ASN A 241 17.81 18.00 -14.49
N LEU A 242 17.89 16.68 -14.34
CA LEU A 242 16.71 15.82 -14.30
C LEU A 242 15.77 16.18 -13.14
N LEU A 243 16.32 16.40 -11.93
CA LEU A 243 15.49 16.80 -10.78
C LEU A 243 14.74 18.11 -11.03
N SER A 244 15.39 19.10 -11.64
CA SER A 244 14.75 20.37 -12.01
C SER A 244 13.64 20.19 -13.06
N LYS A 245 13.83 19.29 -14.05
CA LYS A 245 12.77 18.95 -15.01
C LYS A 245 11.56 18.31 -14.32
N ILE A 246 11.79 17.41 -13.37
CA ILE A 246 10.70 16.80 -12.58
C ILE A 246 9.96 17.88 -11.78
N SER A 247 10.69 18.80 -11.15
CA SER A 247 10.12 19.94 -10.42
C SER A 247 9.17 20.78 -11.29
N ARG A 248 9.64 21.16 -12.49
CA ARG A 248 8.89 21.97 -13.47
C ARG A 248 7.73 21.24 -14.13
N THR A 249 7.70 19.92 -14.05
CA THR A 249 6.59 19.12 -14.57
C THR A 249 5.34 19.27 -13.68
N TYR A 250 5.49 19.65 -12.40
CA TYR A 250 4.36 19.82 -11.50
C TYR A 250 3.60 21.12 -11.84
N PRO A 251 2.32 21.05 -12.25
CA PRO A 251 1.57 22.23 -12.66
C PRO A 251 0.97 22.95 -11.45
N GLY A 252 1.46 24.15 -11.16
CA GLY A 252 0.89 24.99 -10.10
C GLY A 252 1.59 24.89 -8.74
N ARG A 253 0.98 25.56 -7.76
CA ARG A 253 1.41 25.46 -6.35
C ARG A 253 0.88 24.18 -5.73
N ALA A 254 1.54 23.73 -4.67
CA ALA A 254 1.08 22.57 -3.92
C ALA A 254 0.94 22.83 -2.42
N SER A 255 0.33 21.88 -1.72
CA SER A 255 0.17 21.93 -0.26
C SER A 255 1.52 21.96 0.45
N ALA A 256 1.65 22.83 1.46
CA ALA A 256 2.82 22.85 2.33
C ALA A 256 2.72 21.85 3.50
N SER A 257 1.59 21.17 3.70
CA SER A 257 1.37 20.34 4.90
C SER A 257 2.37 19.17 5.00
N PRO A 258 2.58 18.33 3.97
CA PRO A 258 3.56 17.25 4.07
C PRO A 258 5.02 17.74 4.25
N VAL A 259 5.33 18.93 3.73
CA VAL A 259 6.63 19.60 3.93
C VAL A 259 6.77 20.03 5.38
N THR A 260 5.74 20.65 5.93
CA THR A 260 5.71 21.13 7.33
C THR A 260 5.82 19.97 8.31
N ASP A 261 5.07 18.89 8.08
CA ASP A 261 5.10 17.69 8.92
C ASP A 261 6.52 17.09 8.96
N LEU A 262 7.12 16.90 7.77
CA LEU A 262 8.48 16.35 7.68
C LEU A 262 9.52 17.27 8.32
N PHE A 263 9.40 18.59 8.12
CA PHE A 263 10.28 19.58 8.72
C PHE A 263 10.25 19.52 10.24
N ILE A 264 9.05 19.57 10.83
CA ILE A 264 8.85 19.50 12.29
C ILE A 264 9.43 18.19 12.82
N THR A 265 9.13 17.05 12.18
CA THR A 265 9.62 15.75 12.63
C THR A 265 11.14 15.64 12.58
N LEU A 266 11.78 16.05 11.48
CA LEU A 266 13.24 15.95 11.34
C LEU A 266 13.98 16.89 12.30
N LEU A 267 13.46 18.09 12.54
CA LEU A 267 14.02 18.99 13.55
C LEU A 267 13.84 18.46 14.97
N SER A 268 12.69 17.87 15.28
CA SER A 268 12.39 17.34 16.62
C SER A 268 13.21 16.10 16.95
N LEU A 269 13.42 15.21 15.98
CA LEU A 269 14.27 14.04 16.14
C LEU A 269 15.76 14.43 16.18
N GLY A 270 16.16 15.38 15.33
CA GLY A 270 17.54 15.59 14.98
C GLY A 270 18.17 14.34 14.35
N VAL A 271 19.47 14.42 14.05
CA VAL A 271 20.22 13.31 13.46
C VAL A 271 20.25 12.10 14.39
N GLU A 272 20.53 12.32 15.67
CA GLU A 272 20.67 11.24 16.65
C GLU A 272 19.33 10.54 16.95
N GLY A 273 18.22 11.28 17.03
CA GLY A 273 16.90 10.68 17.17
C GLY A 273 16.52 9.82 15.97
N TYR A 274 16.80 10.30 14.75
CA TYR A 274 16.50 9.51 13.55
C TYR A 274 17.38 8.26 13.45
N LYS A 275 18.69 8.35 13.73
CA LYS A 275 19.59 7.18 13.82
C LYS A 275 19.08 6.16 14.83
N LYS A 276 18.68 6.62 16.02
CA LYS A 276 18.11 5.75 17.06
C LYS A 276 16.87 5.01 16.55
N CYS A 277 15.96 5.69 15.84
CA CYS A 277 14.81 5.03 15.23
C CYS A 277 15.22 3.91 14.25
N LEU A 278 16.28 4.12 13.44
CA LEU A 278 16.80 3.11 12.51
C LEU A 278 17.42 1.91 13.25
N GLU A 279 18.12 2.15 14.35
CA GLU A 279 18.72 1.13 15.21
C GLU A 279 17.64 0.30 15.93
N ASP A 280 16.68 0.97 16.58
CA ASP A 280 15.55 0.35 17.24
C ASP A 280 14.77 -0.55 16.27
N ARG A 281 14.56 -0.10 15.03
CA ARG A 281 13.91 -0.90 13.98
C ARG A 281 14.68 -2.20 13.70
N LYS A 282 16.02 -2.17 13.64
CA LYS A 282 16.83 -3.39 13.44
C LYS A 282 16.69 -4.35 14.63
N ILE A 283 16.71 -3.83 15.85
CA ILE A 283 16.51 -4.63 17.07
C ILE A 283 15.13 -5.30 17.05
N VAL A 284 14.09 -4.54 16.69
CA VAL A 284 12.71 -5.06 16.61
C VAL A 284 12.55 -6.05 15.46
N TYR A 285 13.26 -5.86 14.34
CA TYR A 285 13.29 -6.83 13.25
C TYR A 285 13.84 -8.19 13.71
N GLU A 286 14.99 -8.22 14.38
CA GLU A 286 15.57 -9.47 14.89
C GLU A 286 14.65 -10.13 15.92
N TYR A 287 14.04 -9.33 16.80
CA TYR A 287 13.08 -9.83 17.80
C TYR A 287 11.80 -10.41 17.16
N LEU A 288 11.28 -9.74 16.13
CA LEU A 288 10.14 -10.23 15.36
C LEU A 288 10.51 -11.54 14.65
N LEU A 289 11.68 -11.59 14.01
CA LEU A 289 12.15 -12.78 13.30
C LEU A 289 12.24 -14.00 14.22
N SER A 290 12.93 -13.88 15.35
CA SER A 290 13.06 -14.99 16.31
C SER A 290 11.70 -15.43 16.86
N SER A 291 10.84 -14.48 17.24
CA SER A 291 9.51 -14.78 17.77
C SER A 291 8.61 -15.47 16.73
N LEU A 292 8.71 -15.09 15.46
CA LEU A 292 7.98 -15.75 14.37
C LEU A 292 8.52 -17.15 14.09
N GLN A 293 9.84 -17.37 14.16
CA GLN A 293 10.44 -18.69 14.02
C GLN A 293 9.96 -19.64 15.12
N GLU A 294 9.90 -19.17 16.37
CA GLU A 294 9.37 -19.96 17.50
C GLU A 294 7.91 -20.35 17.28
N VAL A 295 7.05 -19.38 16.92
CA VAL A 295 5.62 -19.65 16.67
C VAL A 295 5.43 -20.56 15.46
N ALA A 296 6.16 -20.34 14.37
CA ALA A 296 6.08 -21.18 13.17
C ALA A 296 6.39 -22.65 13.51
N LYS A 297 7.47 -22.88 14.27
CA LYS A 297 7.88 -24.23 14.71
C LYS A 297 6.82 -24.94 15.53
N LEU A 298 6.06 -24.23 16.39
CA LEU A 298 4.96 -24.82 17.18
C LEU A 298 3.83 -25.39 16.32
N TYR A 299 3.69 -24.91 15.08
CA TYR A 299 2.64 -25.27 14.16
C TYR A 299 3.18 -25.94 12.89
N ASN A 300 4.38 -26.54 12.93
CA ASN A 300 4.99 -27.18 11.75
C ASN A 300 5.08 -26.27 10.51
N GLU A 301 5.15 -24.96 10.72
CA GLU A 301 5.41 -23.97 9.69
C GLU A 301 6.87 -23.53 9.75
N SER A 302 7.32 -22.80 8.73
CA SER A 302 8.66 -22.22 8.67
C SER A 302 8.64 -20.76 8.24
N VAL A 303 9.68 -20.03 8.63
CA VAL A 303 9.94 -18.69 8.11
C VAL A 303 10.70 -18.83 6.79
N VAL A 304 10.23 -18.16 5.74
CA VAL A 304 10.91 -18.13 4.43
C VAL A 304 12.23 -17.35 4.57
N GLU A 305 13.33 -17.93 4.11
CA GLU A 305 14.64 -17.30 4.21
C GLU A 305 14.81 -16.16 3.20
N THR A 306 14.71 -14.91 3.67
CA THR A 306 14.84 -13.69 2.87
C THR A 306 15.87 -12.72 3.46
N ARG A 307 17.15 -13.11 3.54
CA ARG A 307 18.22 -12.31 4.22
C ARG A 307 18.39 -10.89 3.67
N GLN A 308 18.04 -10.67 2.41
CA GLN A 308 18.10 -9.40 1.71
C GLN A 308 16.90 -8.49 2.04
N ASN A 309 15.75 -9.06 2.42
CA ASN A 309 14.58 -8.30 2.87
C ASN A 309 14.63 -8.11 4.40
N GLN A 310 15.21 -7.00 4.85
CA GLN A 310 15.35 -6.68 6.28
C GLN A 310 14.21 -5.83 6.84
N ILE A 311 13.05 -5.84 6.21
CA ILE A 311 11.86 -5.13 6.68
C ILE A 311 10.70 -6.12 6.83
N SER A 312 10.42 -6.91 5.80
CA SER A 312 9.30 -7.85 5.74
C SER A 312 9.80 -9.29 5.91
N ILE A 313 9.01 -10.08 6.64
CA ILE A 313 9.24 -11.51 6.92
C ILE A 313 7.99 -12.27 6.47
N ALA A 314 8.17 -13.46 5.89
CA ALA A 314 7.07 -14.36 5.51
C ALA A 314 7.14 -15.66 6.31
N ILE A 315 5.99 -16.13 6.81
CA ILE A 315 5.82 -17.44 7.45
C ILE A 315 4.93 -18.28 6.55
N THR A 316 5.30 -19.53 6.29
CA THR A 316 4.45 -20.46 5.55
C THR A 316 3.14 -20.73 6.29
N LEU A 317 2.09 -21.05 5.54
CA LEU A 317 0.82 -21.55 6.06
C LEU A 317 0.49 -22.90 5.40
N LYS A 318 1.52 -23.72 5.11
CA LYS A 318 1.36 -24.98 4.39
C LYS A 318 0.60 -25.97 5.24
N HIS A 319 1.11 -26.22 6.44
CA HIS A 319 0.53 -27.21 7.32
C HIS A 319 -0.86 -26.75 7.78
N LEU A 320 -1.07 -25.44 7.99
CA LEU A 320 -2.39 -24.87 8.22
C LEU A 320 -3.36 -25.14 7.05
N TYR A 321 -2.90 -25.00 5.81
CA TYR A 321 -3.69 -25.31 4.62
C TYR A 321 -4.05 -26.80 4.55
N ASP A 322 -3.07 -27.67 4.77
CA ASP A 322 -3.25 -29.13 4.74
C ASP A 322 -4.28 -29.59 5.80
N ILE A 323 -4.16 -29.13 7.05
CA ILE A 323 -5.11 -29.52 8.12
C ILE A 323 -6.50 -28.90 7.97
N CYS A 324 -6.63 -27.84 7.18
CA CYS A 324 -7.91 -27.24 6.83
C CYS A 324 -8.54 -27.88 5.59
N GLY A 325 -8.07 -29.07 5.18
CA GLY A 325 -8.63 -29.83 4.06
C GLY A 325 -8.32 -29.21 2.70
N ASN A 326 -7.17 -28.53 2.56
CA ASN A 326 -6.76 -27.87 1.32
C ASN A 326 -7.73 -26.75 0.86
N ASP A 327 -8.37 -26.06 1.81
CA ASP A 327 -9.31 -24.97 1.52
C ASP A 327 -8.66 -23.58 1.66
N TYR A 328 -8.43 -22.91 0.53
CA TYR A 328 -7.91 -21.54 0.50
C TYR A 328 -8.83 -20.52 1.18
N ASN A 329 -10.14 -20.79 1.29
CA ASN A 329 -11.05 -19.91 2.02
C ASN A 329 -10.74 -19.91 3.51
N LYS A 330 -10.30 -21.04 4.08
CA LYS A 330 -9.86 -21.13 5.48
C LYS A 330 -8.59 -20.33 5.73
N ILE A 331 -7.68 -20.32 4.75
CA ILE A 331 -6.48 -19.47 4.82
C ILE A 331 -6.85 -17.99 4.76
N SER A 332 -7.78 -17.59 3.89
CA SER A 332 -8.30 -16.21 3.87
C SER A 332 -9.02 -15.84 5.18
N GLU A 333 -9.80 -16.77 5.74
CA GLU A 333 -10.48 -16.61 7.04
C GLU A 333 -9.48 -16.39 8.18
N PHE A 334 -8.33 -17.07 8.16
CA PHE A 334 -7.25 -16.87 9.13
C PHE A 334 -6.76 -15.41 9.16
N GLY A 335 -6.60 -14.79 7.99
CA GLY A 335 -6.28 -13.36 7.89
C GLY A 335 -7.37 -12.47 8.49
N SER A 336 -8.63 -12.74 8.16
CA SER A 336 -9.79 -12.02 8.71
C SER A 336 -9.91 -12.18 10.23
N PHE A 337 -9.53 -13.35 10.75
CA PHE A 337 -9.54 -13.66 12.18
C PHE A 337 -8.53 -12.83 12.97
N LEU A 338 -7.33 -12.61 12.39
CA LEU A 338 -6.32 -11.71 12.94
C LEU A 338 -6.79 -10.26 12.91
N PHE A 339 -7.37 -9.81 11.80
CA PHE A 339 -7.88 -8.45 11.66
C PHE A 339 -8.96 -8.11 12.69
N LYS A 340 -9.95 -9.01 12.88
CA LYS A 340 -10.99 -8.87 13.92
C LYS A 340 -10.44 -8.80 15.35
N ARG A 341 -9.17 -9.21 15.55
CA ARG A 341 -8.46 -9.14 16.83
C ARG A 341 -7.51 -7.95 16.89
N SER A 342 -7.69 -6.95 16.04
CA SER A 342 -6.87 -5.74 16.00
C SER A 342 -5.40 -6.08 15.72
N VAL A 343 -5.16 -6.93 14.73
CA VAL A 343 -3.86 -7.08 14.07
C VAL A 343 -3.98 -6.41 12.70
N SER A 344 -3.22 -5.33 12.50
CA SER A 344 -3.14 -4.61 11.23
C SER A 344 -1.76 -4.79 10.61
N GLY A 345 -1.67 -4.63 9.29
CA GLY A 345 -0.38 -4.64 8.56
C GLY A 345 0.15 -6.03 8.20
N THR A 346 -0.43 -7.10 8.74
CA THR A 346 -0.16 -8.44 8.23
C THR A 346 -0.91 -8.70 6.93
N ARG A 347 -0.36 -9.54 6.06
CA ARG A 347 -1.03 -9.99 4.84
C ARG A 347 -1.04 -11.50 4.83
N VAL A 348 -2.20 -12.09 4.59
CA VAL A 348 -2.30 -13.52 4.29
C VAL A 348 -2.47 -13.66 2.79
N VAL A 349 -1.58 -14.42 2.17
CA VAL A 349 -1.52 -14.62 0.72
C VAL A 349 -1.85 -16.09 0.44
N THR A 350 -2.97 -16.32 -0.24
CA THR A 350 -3.45 -17.66 -0.60
C THR A 350 -2.78 -18.24 -1.84
N THR A 351 -2.07 -17.40 -2.62
CA THR A 351 -1.48 -17.70 -3.94
C THR A 351 -2.47 -17.97 -5.07
N GLN A 352 -3.77 -17.83 -4.82
CA GLN A 352 -4.84 -18.09 -5.80
C GLN A 352 -5.56 -16.83 -6.32
N GLU A 353 -5.32 -15.65 -5.73
CA GLU A 353 -6.06 -14.43 -6.12
C GLU A 353 -5.71 -14.06 -7.57
N GLU A 354 -6.71 -13.98 -8.44
CA GLU A 354 -6.57 -13.31 -9.74
C GLU A 354 -6.86 -11.82 -9.59
N LYS A 355 -6.02 -10.97 -10.19
CA LYS A 355 -6.21 -9.52 -10.18
C LYS A 355 -6.11 -8.89 -11.55
N VAL A 356 -7.17 -8.20 -11.93
CA VAL A 356 -7.17 -7.33 -13.10
C VAL A 356 -6.87 -5.89 -12.67
N ILE A 357 -5.85 -5.26 -13.27
CA ILE A 357 -5.51 -3.85 -13.08
C ILE A 357 -5.21 -3.22 -14.44
N GLY A 358 -6.10 -2.37 -14.92
CA GLY A 358 -5.99 -1.83 -16.29
C GLY A 358 -6.08 -2.98 -17.30
N PRO A 359 -5.17 -3.05 -18.29
CA PRO A 359 -5.17 -4.10 -19.30
C PRO A 359 -4.47 -5.40 -18.84
N ASN A 360 -3.93 -5.46 -17.62
CA ASN A 360 -3.14 -6.59 -17.14
C ASN A 360 -3.92 -7.46 -16.16
N THR A 361 -3.84 -8.77 -16.36
CA THR A 361 -4.32 -9.79 -15.43
C THR A 361 -3.14 -10.45 -14.75
N PHE A 362 -3.16 -10.51 -13.42
CA PHE A 362 -2.14 -11.11 -12.58
C PHE A 362 -2.70 -12.36 -11.90
N CYS A 363 -2.08 -13.51 -12.12
CA CYS A 363 -2.36 -14.73 -11.38
C CYS A 363 -1.57 -14.74 -10.07
N GLY A 364 -2.13 -15.30 -9.00
CA GLY A 364 -1.45 -15.37 -7.70
C GLY A 364 -1.15 -13.99 -7.10
N TRP A 365 -2.04 -13.02 -7.27
CA TRP A 365 -1.87 -11.66 -6.75
C TRP A 365 -1.61 -11.65 -5.24
N GLY A 366 -0.65 -10.82 -4.85
CA GLY A 366 -0.10 -10.78 -3.50
C GLY A 366 1.14 -11.65 -3.35
N ALA A 367 1.29 -12.69 -4.19
CA ALA A 367 2.43 -13.61 -4.16
C ALA A 367 3.66 -13.13 -4.93
N HIS A 368 3.49 -12.10 -5.78
CA HIS A 368 4.56 -11.58 -6.66
C HIS A 368 5.03 -12.60 -7.71
N TYR A 369 4.26 -13.66 -7.91
CA TYR A 369 4.59 -14.78 -8.76
C TYR A 369 3.30 -15.56 -9.09
N ASN A 370 3.15 -16.03 -10.33
CA ASN A 370 1.91 -16.66 -10.79
C ASN A 370 1.54 -17.91 -9.98
N ASN A 371 2.51 -18.77 -9.69
CA ASN A 371 2.30 -20.08 -9.08
C ASN A 371 3.19 -20.27 -7.85
N TYR A 372 3.10 -19.35 -6.88
CA TYR A 372 3.94 -19.47 -5.69
C TYR A 372 3.53 -20.72 -4.88
N PRO A 373 4.47 -21.58 -4.43
CA PRO A 373 4.13 -22.96 -4.06
C PRO A 373 3.23 -23.11 -2.83
N THR A 374 3.27 -22.13 -1.92
CA THR A 374 2.69 -22.28 -0.59
C THR A 374 2.02 -20.98 -0.14
N PRO A 375 0.82 -21.02 0.45
CA PRO A 375 0.25 -19.87 1.15
C PRO A 375 1.16 -19.38 2.27
N TYR A 376 1.09 -18.09 2.59
CA TYR A 376 1.94 -17.51 3.62
C TYR A 376 1.30 -16.29 4.29
N LEU A 377 1.83 -15.94 5.45
CA LEU A 377 1.54 -14.69 6.14
C LEU A 377 2.79 -13.80 6.15
N THR A 378 2.63 -12.52 5.87
CA THR A 378 3.71 -11.52 6.04
C THR A 378 3.53 -10.71 7.31
N ALA A 379 4.64 -10.40 7.98
CA ALA A 379 4.74 -9.38 9.02
C ALA A 379 5.99 -8.52 8.75
N ALA A 380 6.05 -7.31 9.31
CA ALA A 380 7.17 -6.42 9.07
C ALA A 380 7.56 -5.62 10.31
N ALA A 381 8.85 -5.35 10.47
CA ALA A 381 9.40 -4.42 11.44
C ALA A 381 9.78 -3.11 10.73
N ALA A 382 8.77 -2.25 10.61
CA ALA A 382 8.92 -0.90 10.06
C ALA A 382 9.33 0.12 11.15
N LEU A 383 9.78 1.30 10.74
CA LEU A 383 10.21 2.38 11.62
C LEU A 383 9.09 2.73 12.61
N GLY A 384 9.45 2.85 13.89
CA GLY A 384 8.50 3.13 14.97
C GLY A 384 7.79 1.89 15.54
N ALA A 385 7.97 0.70 14.95
CA ALA A 385 7.49 -0.54 15.58
C ALA A 385 8.23 -0.81 16.89
N THR A 386 7.51 -1.35 17.88
CA THR A 386 8.07 -1.64 19.21
C THR A 386 8.04 -3.14 19.53
N LYS A 387 8.83 -3.58 20.52
CA LYS A 387 8.74 -4.97 21.03
C LYS A 387 7.34 -5.30 21.55
N THR A 388 6.67 -4.33 22.17
CA THR A 388 5.27 -4.49 22.63
C THR A 388 4.31 -4.81 21.49
N ASP A 389 4.52 -4.23 20.30
CA ASP A 389 3.72 -4.56 19.11
C ASP A 389 3.96 -6.01 18.69
N VAL A 390 5.23 -6.46 18.70
CA VAL A 390 5.62 -7.85 18.43
C VAL A 390 4.95 -8.79 19.44
N ASP A 391 5.06 -8.54 20.75
CA ASP A 391 4.47 -9.39 21.79
C ASP A 391 2.96 -9.54 21.63
N ARG A 392 2.27 -8.43 21.39
CA ARG A 392 0.82 -8.42 21.17
C ARG A 392 0.45 -9.18 19.90
N PHE A 393 1.22 -9.01 18.83
CA PHE A 393 1.02 -9.72 17.58
C PHE A 393 1.22 -11.22 17.78
N ILE A 394 2.35 -11.64 18.33
CA ILE A 394 2.71 -13.05 18.56
C ILE A 394 1.68 -13.75 19.44
N LYS A 395 1.21 -13.11 20.52
CA LYS A 395 0.13 -13.64 21.36
C LYS A 395 -1.17 -13.88 20.58
N LYS A 396 -1.55 -12.95 19.70
CA LYS A 396 -2.77 -13.06 18.88
C LYS A 396 -2.60 -14.07 17.75
N LEU A 397 -1.42 -14.12 17.12
CA LEU A 397 -1.05 -15.08 16.09
C LEU A 397 -1.11 -16.51 16.63
N ASN A 398 -0.49 -16.74 17.79
CA ASN A 398 -0.53 -18.03 18.47
C ASN A 398 -1.98 -18.46 18.78
N LYS A 399 -2.81 -17.55 19.28
CA LYS A 399 -4.26 -17.83 19.49
C LYS A 399 -5.00 -18.16 18.20
N ALA A 400 -4.67 -17.49 17.09
CA ALA A 400 -5.26 -17.79 15.79
C ALA A 400 -4.87 -19.19 15.32
N PHE A 401 -3.58 -19.53 15.36
CA PHE A 401 -3.13 -20.88 15.01
C PHE A 401 -3.81 -21.94 15.88
N LYS A 402 -3.82 -21.80 17.22
CA LYS A 402 -4.54 -22.76 18.10
C LYS A 402 -5.99 -22.98 17.71
N HIS A 403 -6.70 -21.91 17.35
CA HIS A 403 -8.10 -21.99 16.96
C HIS A 403 -8.29 -22.81 15.68
N PHE A 404 -7.55 -22.49 14.62
CA PHE A 404 -7.68 -23.17 13.35
C PHE A 404 -7.12 -24.60 13.39
N TYR A 405 -6.02 -24.83 14.10
CA TYR A 405 -5.46 -26.18 14.27
C TYR A 405 -6.42 -27.12 14.99
N LYS A 406 -7.04 -26.66 16.08
CA LYS A 406 -8.02 -27.46 16.82
C LYS A 406 -9.24 -27.81 15.94
N ASN A 407 -9.75 -26.83 15.20
CA ASN A 407 -10.93 -27.03 14.35
C ASN A 407 -10.61 -27.93 13.14
N GLY A 408 -9.45 -27.73 12.50
CA GLY A 408 -9.01 -28.55 11.37
C GLY A 408 -8.81 -30.01 11.75
N LEU A 409 -8.12 -30.27 12.87
CA LEU A 409 -7.92 -31.64 13.37
C LEU A 409 -9.24 -32.35 13.71
N MET A 410 -10.20 -31.65 14.31
CA MET A 410 -11.53 -32.23 14.58
C MET A 410 -12.27 -32.61 13.30
N ASN A 411 -12.11 -31.86 12.22
CA ASN A 411 -12.75 -32.15 10.94
C ASN A 411 -12.09 -33.37 10.25
N LEU A 412 -10.75 -33.45 10.24
CA LEU A 412 -10.03 -34.62 9.73
C LEU A 412 -10.38 -35.93 10.49
N GLN A 413 -10.58 -35.83 11.81
CA GLN A 413 -11.02 -36.99 12.61
C GLN A 413 -12.44 -37.43 12.26
N LYS A 414 -13.35 -36.50 11.92
CA LYS A 414 -14.70 -36.84 11.48
C LYS A 414 -14.72 -37.48 10.09
N GLU A 415 -13.88 -37.02 9.17
CA GLU A 415 -13.78 -37.59 7.82
C GLU A 415 -13.16 -39.01 7.82
N SER A 416 -12.20 -39.27 8.72
CA SER A 416 -11.63 -40.62 8.92
C SER A 416 -12.59 -41.59 9.64
N HIS A 417 -13.48 -41.11 10.52
CA HIS A 417 -14.54 -41.94 11.10
C HIS A 417 -15.75 -42.13 10.16
N GLY A 418 -16.03 -41.17 9.29
CA GLY A 418 -17.09 -41.30 8.26
C GLY A 418 -16.72 -42.27 7.13
N SER A 419 -15.44 -42.39 6.77
CA SER A 419 -14.97 -43.35 5.77
C SER A 419 -14.86 -44.79 6.28
N SER A 420 -14.80 -45.01 7.60
CA SER A 420 -14.83 -46.35 8.21
C SER A 420 -16.24 -46.90 8.46
N LEU A 421 -17.28 -46.07 8.34
CA LEU A 421 -18.68 -46.52 8.40
C LEU A 421 -19.26 -46.92 7.02
N ASN A 422 -18.68 -46.44 5.91
CA ASN A 422 -19.12 -46.79 4.55
C ASN A 422 -18.46 -48.04 3.95
N SER A 423 -17.66 -48.79 4.72
CA SER A 423 -17.01 -50.04 4.29
C SER A 423 -17.63 -51.30 4.91
N ARG A 424 -18.82 -51.19 5.53
CA ARG A 424 -19.55 -52.33 6.15
C ARG A 424 -20.92 -52.64 5.59
N GLU A 425 -21.33 -52.03 4.47
CA GLU A 425 -22.53 -52.43 3.73
C GLU A 425 -22.18 -52.77 2.28
N THR A 426 -21.54 -53.92 2.08
CA THR A 426 -21.60 -54.69 0.83
C THR A 426 -21.02 -56.07 1.08
N MET A 427 -21.78 -56.92 1.78
CA MET A 427 -21.59 -58.37 1.72
C MET A 427 -22.91 -59.02 1.32
N CYS A 428 -22.87 -59.57 0.10
CA CYS A 428 -23.57 -60.78 -0.32
C CYS A 428 -25.12 -60.74 -0.33
N ASN A 429 -25.66 -60.41 -1.49
CA ASN A 429 -26.76 -61.20 -2.06
C ASN A 429 -26.34 -61.63 -3.48
N GLU A 430 -26.00 -62.92 -3.60
CA GLU A 430 -25.88 -63.61 -4.88
C GLU A 430 -27.28 -63.79 -5.48
N GLY A 431 -27.42 -63.49 -6.77
CA GLY A 431 -28.68 -63.58 -7.48
C GLY A 431 -28.52 -63.26 -8.95
N SER A 432 -28.02 -64.25 -9.68
CA SER A 432 -28.01 -64.40 -11.15
C SER A 432 -29.06 -63.61 -11.94
N SER A 433 -28.62 -62.86 -12.95
CA SER A 433 -29.01 -63.00 -14.37
C SER A 433 -28.82 -61.67 -15.11
N ILE A 434 -27.92 -61.69 -16.09
CA ILE A 434 -27.79 -60.67 -17.13
C ILE A 434 -28.68 -61.13 -18.27
N ASN A 435 -29.62 -60.28 -18.69
CA ASN A 435 -30.16 -60.30 -20.04
C ASN A 435 -30.41 -58.85 -20.50
N SER A 436 -29.64 -58.47 -21.54
CA SER A 436 -30.04 -57.73 -22.73
C SER A 436 -31.10 -56.62 -22.61
N LEU A 437 -30.77 -55.39 -23.02
CA LEU A 437 -31.17 -54.82 -24.32
C LEU A 437 -30.83 -53.32 -24.41
N THR A 438 -30.18 -53.01 -25.52
CA THR A 438 -30.04 -51.72 -26.20
C THR A 438 -31.40 -51.05 -26.44
N PHE A 439 -31.49 -49.72 -26.33
CA PHE A 439 -31.99 -48.85 -27.42
C PHE A 439 -31.77 -47.35 -27.12
N CYS A 440 -31.27 -46.64 -28.15
CA CYS A 440 -31.25 -45.19 -28.28
C CYS A 440 -32.67 -44.62 -28.47
N ASN A 441 -32.95 -43.41 -27.99
CA ASN A 441 -33.01 -42.22 -28.85
C ASN A 441 -33.52 -40.96 -28.14
N LYS A 442 -32.99 -39.84 -28.64
CA LYS A 442 -33.39 -38.43 -28.50
C LYS A 442 -34.90 -38.21 -28.62
N MET A 443 -35.43 -37.22 -27.90
CA MET A 443 -35.95 -35.98 -28.50
C MET A 443 -36.36 -34.94 -27.45
N ASP A 444 -36.11 -33.68 -27.81
CA ASP A 444 -36.54 -32.44 -27.17
C ASP A 444 -38.08 -32.32 -27.06
N CYS A 445 -38.55 -31.60 -26.04
CA CYS A 445 -39.38 -30.39 -26.23
C CYS A 445 -39.76 -29.73 -24.89
N SER A 446 -39.77 -28.41 -24.95
CA SER A 446 -40.33 -27.40 -24.03
C SER A 446 -41.71 -27.74 -23.44
N ASP A 447 -41.95 -27.45 -22.16
CA ASP A 447 -42.77 -26.29 -21.75
C ASP A 447 -42.92 -26.11 -20.23
N SER A 448 -43.24 -24.86 -19.90
CA SER A 448 -43.60 -24.27 -18.61
C SER A 448 -44.34 -25.13 -17.58
N SER A 449 -43.93 -25.07 -16.31
CA SER A 449 -44.79 -24.72 -15.15
C SER A 449 -44.04 -24.85 -13.82
N ASN A 450 -44.10 -23.79 -13.01
CA ASN A 450 -43.98 -23.83 -11.54
C ASN A 450 -45.44 -23.69 -11.00
N PRO A 451 -45.79 -24.03 -9.73
CA PRO A 451 -44.92 -24.29 -8.58
C PRO A 451 -45.37 -25.43 -7.63
N VAL A 452 -44.46 -25.94 -6.79
CA VAL A 452 -44.82 -26.45 -5.45
C VAL A 452 -43.77 -25.98 -4.43
N LEU A 453 -44.23 -25.14 -3.50
CA LEU A 453 -43.56 -24.73 -2.27
C LEU A 453 -43.50 -25.92 -1.31
N ASP A 454 -42.30 -26.33 -0.89
CA ASP A 454 -42.13 -27.13 0.32
C ASP A 454 -41.77 -26.22 1.51
N LYS A 455 -42.60 -26.29 2.54
CA LYS A 455 -42.62 -25.45 3.75
C LYS A 455 -41.88 -26.18 4.87
N THR A 456 -40.54 -26.15 4.89
CA THR A 456 -39.81 -26.63 6.07
C THR A 456 -38.45 -25.97 6.29
N CYS A 457 -38.42 -24.65 6.52
CA CYS A 457 -37.32 -24.02 7.28
C CYS A 457 -37.70 -22.62 7.79
N PHE A 458 -38.78 -22.52 8.57
CA PHE A 458 -39.21 -21.29 9.22
C PHE A 458 -39.31 -21.46 10.73
N LYS A 459 -38.24 -21.94 11.37
CA LYS A 459 -38.05 -21.91 12.83
C LYS A 459 -36.56 -21.87 13.11
N ASN A 460 -36.02 -20.64 13.22
CA ASN A 460 -34.86 -20.25 14.06
C ASN A 460 -34.33 -18.83 13.82
N PHE A 461 -35.02 -18.00 13.02
CA PHE A 461 -34.72 -16.56 12.90
C PHE A 461 -35.77 -15.71 13.62
N GLN A 462 -35.84 -15.84 14.95
CA GLN A 462 -36.45 -14.84 15.83
C GLN A 462 -35.62 -14.73 17.13
N LYS A 463 -34.55 -13.95 17.05
CA LYS A 463 -33.99 -13.24 18.21
C LYS A 463 -33.22 -12.03 17.69
N PHE A 464 -33.68 -10.85 18.08
CA PHE A 464 -33.12 -9.50 17.88
C PHE A 464 -33.42 -8.76 16.57
N ASN A 465 -34.69 -8.33 16.43
CA ASN A 465 -35.02 -7.05 15.80
C ASN A 465 -35.08 -5.96 16.88
N LYS A 466 -34.24 -4.92 16.74
CA LYS A 466 -34.53 -3.56 17.22
C LYS A 466 -33.96 -2.61 16.16
N PHE A 467 -34.80 -1.66 15.75
CA PHE A 467 -34.63 -0.61 14.74
C PHE A 467 -35.02 -0.97 13.31
N ASP A 468 -36.34 -1.05 13.10
CA ASP A 468 -36.99 -0.72 11.83
C ASP A 468 -37.11 0.80 11.69
N SER A 469 -36.38 1.39 10.74
CA SER A 469 -36.87 2.53 9.97
C SER A 469 -36.01 2.71 8.72
N VAL A 470 -36.67 2.80 7.57
CA VAL A 470 -36.16 3.16 6.23
C VAL A 470 -35.66 1.99 5.36
N LYS A 471 -36.61 1.19 4.87
CA LYS A 471 -36.53 0.59 3.52
C LYS A 471 -37.88 0.74 2.83
N ASN A 472 -37.96 1.68 1.88
CA ASN A 472 -38.70 1.59 0.60
C ASN A 472 -38.87 2.99 0.05
N VAL A 473 -38.05 3.38 -0.93
CA VAL A 473 -38.43 4.00 -2.22
C VAL A 473 -37.13 4.10 -3.03
N PHE A 474 -36.88 3.19 -3.97
CA PHE A 474 -36.07 3.46 -5.16
C PHE A 474 -36.45 2.49 -6.28
N LYS A 475 -37.40 2.92 -7.12
CA LYS A 475 -37.48 2.57 -8.53
C LYS A 475 -37.84 3.85 -9.29
N ASN A 476 -37.00 4.15 -10.28
CA ASN A 476 -37.20 5.07 -11.42
C ASN A 476 -37.52 6.54 -11.09
N ASP A 477 -36.59 7.46 -11.33
CA ASP A 477 -36.55 8.20 -12.60
C ASP A 477 -35.45 9.27 -12.62
N ALA A 478 -35.03 9.59 -13.84
CA ALA A 478 -34.02 10.59 -14.16
C ALA A 478 -34.52 12.03 -13.91
N SER A 479 -33.55 12.93 -13.66
CA SER A 479 -33.67 14.39 -13.61
C SER A 479 -34.46 15.00 -12.43
N LYS A 480 -33.73 15.47 -11.41
CA LYS A 480 -33.96 16.75 -10.69
C LYS A 480 -32.90 16.95 -9.60
N ASN A 481 -32.33 18.16 -9.58
CA ASN A 481 -31.45 18.66 -8.53
C ASN A 481 -32.18 18.65 -7.18
N ILE A 482 -31.56 18.09 -6.14
CA ILE A 482 -32.04 18.21 -4.75
C ILE A 482 -30.93 18.88 -3.94
N PHE A 483 -31.23 20.11 -3.49
CA PHE A 483 -30.53 20.78 -2.41
C PHE A 483 -30.82 20.02 -1.11
N ILE A 484 -29.77 19.65 -0.36
CA ILE A 484 -29.90 19.05 0.96
C ILE A 484 -29.90 20.18 1.98
N ASP A 485 -31.09 20.54 2.47
CA ASP A 485 -31.26 21.36 3.66
C ASP A 485 -31.05 20.48 4.90
N ILE A 486 -29.99 20.74 5.66
CA ILE A 486 -29.74 20.08 6.94
C ILE A 486 -30.45 20.89 8.02
N ASN A 487 -31.66 20.46 8.36
CA ASN A 487 -32.42 21.02 9.48
C ASN A 487 -31.87 20.43 10.79
N ILE A 488 -31.09 21.22 11.52
CA ILE A 488 -30.55 20.85 12.84
C ILE A 488 -31.63 21.14 13.89
N ASP A 489 -32.12 20.09 14.55
CA ASP A 489 -33.12 20.18 15.63
C ASP A 489 -32.54 20.90 16.87
N CYS A 490 -32.92 22.16 17.03
CA CYS A 490 -32.46 23.11 18.06
C CYS A 490 -33.04 22.88 19.47
N LYS A 491 -33.53 21.68 19.83
CA LYS A 491 -34.13 21.41 21.15
C LYS A 491 -33.24 20.70 22.17
N LYS A 492 -31.96 20.45 21.87
CA LYS A 492 -31.00 19.83 22.82
C LYS A 492 -29.85 20.72 23.31
N PHE A 493 -29.89 22.03 23.03
CA PHE A 493 -28.83 22.98 23.42
C PHE A 493 -29.23 24.01 24.49
N GLN A 494 -30.35 23.82 25.21
CA GLN A 494 -30.82 24.72 26.27
C GLN A 494 -30.75 24.12 27.69
N ARG A 495 -29.66 23.43 28.06
CA ARG A 495 -29.47 22.96 29.45
C ARG A 495 -28.06 23.13 30.04
N LEU A 496 -27.24 24.05 29.51
CA LEU A 496 -25.92 24.37 30.08
C LEU A 496 -25.58 25.87 30.09
N LYS A 497 -26.54 26.74 30.42
CA LYS A 497 -26.25 28.14 30.82
C LYS A 497 -27.17 28.57 31.96
N LYS A 498 -26.78 28.27 33.20
CA LYS A 498 -27.28 28.91 34.44
C LYS A 498 -26.19 28.84 35.53
N ALA A 499 -25.28 29.81 35.47
CA ALA A 499 -24.41 30.36 36.51
C ALA A 499 -23.47 31.29 35.71
N SER A 500 -23.56 32.61 35.74
CA SER A 500 -23.62 33.53 36.87
C SER A 500 -24.21 34.89 36.44
N SER A 501 -24.47 35.73 37.43
CA SER A 501 -25.20 36.98 37.55
C SER A 501 -24.79 38.21 36.68
N CYS A 502 -25.83 38.98 36.32
CA CYS A 502 -25.95 40.37 35.79
C CYS A 502 -25.16 41.49 36.55
N PRO A 503 -25.27 42.80 36.18
CA PRO A 503 -25.59 43.50 34.90
C PRO A 503 -24.50 44.61 34.61
N SER A 504 -24.39 45.37 33.50
CA SER A 504 -25.31 46.33 32.85
C SER A 504 -24.57 47.17 31.77
N LEU A 505 -25.34 47.71 30.79
CA LEU A 505 -25.08 48.88 29.90
C LEU A 505 -24.06 48.68 28.74
N HIS A 506 -24.25 49.10 27.49
CA HIS A 506 -25.25 49.95 26.84
C HIS A 506 -25.40 49.49 25.37
N MET A 507 -26.64 49.46 24.86
CA MET A 507 -26.94 49.39 23.43
C MET A 507 -26.69 50.75 22.78
N GLU A 508 -26.09 50.77 21.59
CA GLU A 508 -26.44 51.73 20.56
C GLU A 508 -26.40 51.10 19.16
N LYS A 509 -27.25 51.66 18.30
CA LYS A 509 -27.91 51.05 17.14
C LYS A 509 -27.25 51.45 15.81
N LEU A 510 -27.44 50.59 14.82
CA LEU A 510 -27.76 50.85 13.40
C LEU A 510 -26.81 51.77 12.59
N HIS A 511 -26.11 51.17 11.60
CA HIS A 511 -26.58 51.19 10.21
C HIS A 511 -25.96 50.06 9.40
#